data_AF-A0A6C2U6X1-F1
#
_entry.id   AF-A0A6C2U6X1-F1
#
_cell.length_a   1.000
_cell.length_b   1.000
_cell.length_c   1.000
_cell.angle_alpha   90.00
_cell.angle_beta   90.00
_cell.angle_gamma   90.00
#
_symmetry.space_group_name_H-M   'P 1'
#
loop_
_entity.id
_entity.type
_entity.pdbx_description
1 polymer ?
#
loop_
_entity_poly.entity_id
_entity_poly.type
_entity_poly.pdbx_seq_one_letter_code
_entity_poly.pdbx_strand_id
1 'polypeptide(L)' 'MPKMKTKKCAAKRFSKTGTGKLKRNHMGGSHILSNKNRKQKRKLRSQDIVDKSDMKRITPFI' A
#
# COMPACT_ATOMS: atom_id res chain seq x y z
N MET A 1 19.60 -22.60 -11.49
CA MET A 1 19.10 -21.22 -11.65
C MET A 1 18.56 -20.72 -10.31
N PRO A 2 19.03 -19.58 -9.78
CA PRO A 2 18.52 -19.06 -8.52
C PRO A 2 17.09 -18.52 -8.70
N LYS A 3 16.18 -18.87 -7.76
CA LYS A 3 14.81 -18.36 -7.74
C LYS A 3 14.79 -16.89 -7.32
N MET A 4 13.91 -16.09 -7.94
CA MET A 4 13.67 -14.72 -7.50
C MET A 4 13.09 -14.72 -6.08
N LYS A 5 13.75 -14.03 -5.14
CA LYS A 5 13.29 -13.92 -3.76
C LYS A 5 12.25 -12.81 -3.65
N THR A 6 11.19 -13.06 -2.87
CA THR A 6 10.19 -12.04 -2.54
C THR A 6 10.81 -10.95 -1.68
N LYS A 7 10.55 -9.68 -2.00
CA LYS A 7 10.97 -8.56 -1.15
C LYS A 7 10.04 -8.50 0.04
N LYS A 8 10.49 -9.01 1.19
CA LYS A 8 9.68 -9.05 2.43
C LYS A 8 9.13 -7.68 2.84
N CYS A 9 9.84 -6.59 2.55
CA CYS A 9 9.35 -5.23 2.78
C CYS A 9 8.12 -4.87 1.95
N ALA A 10 8.06 -5.31 0.68
CA ALA A 10 6.93 -5.08 -0.21
C ALA A 10 5.73 -5.96 0.20
N ALA A 11 5.98 -7.24 0.45
CA ALA A 11 4.95 -8.19 0.89
C ALA A 11 4.26 -7.77 2.21
N LYS A 12 4.96 -7.07 3.11
CA LYS A 12 4.38 -6.51 4.34
C LYS A 12 3.49 -5.29 4.12
N ARG A 13 3.67 -4.56 3.01
CA ARG A 13 3.03 -3.25 2.76
C ARG A 13 1.89 -3.30 1.76
N PHE A 14 1.89 -4.30 0.88
CA PHE A 14 0.95 -4.42 -0.22
C PHE A 14 0.28 -5.79 -0.22
N SER A 15 -1.00 -5.83 -0.55
CA SER A 15 -1.76 -7.08 -0.68
C SER A 15 -2.48 -7.15 -2.03
N LYS A 16 -2.63 -8.36 -2.58
CA LYS A 16 -3.37 -8.60 -3.84
C LYS A 16 -4.86 -8.74 -3.56
N THR A 17 -5.70 -8.13 -4.40
CA THR A 17 -7.13 -8.39 -4.43
C THR A 17 -7.44 -9.63 -5.28
N GLY A 18 -8.65 -10.18 -5.14
CA GLY A 18 -9.09 -11.29 -6.02
C GLY A 18 -9.09 -10.94 -7.51
N THR A 19 -9.16 -9.65 -7.84
CA THR A 19 -9.06 -9.13 -9.22
C THR A 19 -7.63 -8.79 -9.67
N GLY A 20 -6.62 -9.08 -8.85
CA GLY A 20 -5.20 -8.85 -9.18
C GLY A 20 -4.70 -7.42 -8.99
N LYS A 21 -5.51 -6.51 -8.43
CA LYS A 21 -5.07 -5.16 -8.08
C LYS A 21 -4.27 -5.19 -6.77
N LEU A 22 -3.35 -4.23 -6.60
CA LEU A 22 -2.59 -4.07 -5.37
C LEU A 22 -3.27 -3.05 -4.45
N LYS A 23 -3.53 -3.45 -3.21
CA LYS A 23 -4.01 -2.59 -2.13
C LYS A 23 -2.84 -2.05 -1.31
N ARG A 24 -2.99 -0.83 -0.81
CA ARG A 24 -2.08 -0.14 0.10
C ARG A 24 -2.84 0.63 1.18
N ASN A 25 -2.16 0.94 2.27
CA ASN A 25 -2.66 1.88 3.28
C ASN A 25 -2.23 3.32 2.92
N HIS A 26 -3.01 4.32 3.32
CA HIS A 26 -2.62 5.72 3.16
C HIS A 26 -1.45 6.11 4.09
N MET A 27 -0.66 7.08 3.65
CA MET A 27 0.40 7.70 4.45
C MET A 27 -0.16 8.79 5.38
N GLY A 28 0.52 9.06 6.50
CA GLY A 28 0.23 10.21 7.34
C GLY A 28 -0.81 9.96 8.43
N GLY A 29 -1.20 8.71 8.68
CA GLY A 29 -2.10 8.32 9.76
C GLY A 29 -1.41 8.01 11.11
N SER A 30 -0.08 8.01 11.18
CA SER A 30 0.65 7.49 12.35
C SER A 30 0.95 8.52 13.44
N HIS A 31 1.16 9.79 13.09
CA HIS A 31 1.53 10.85 14.03
C HIS A 31 0.96 12.22 13.60
N ILE A 32 1.02 13.20 14.53
CA ILE A 32 0.47 14.56 14.36
C ILE A 32 -1.01 14.48 13.94
N LEU A 33 -1.80 13.76 14.74
CA LEU A 33 -3.25 13.58 14.51
C LEU A 33 -4.10 14.67 15.17
N SER A 34 -3.50 15.42 16.11
CA SER A 34 -4.15 16.54 16.81
C SER A 34 -4.53 17.66 15.85
N ASN A 35 -3.65 17.98 14.89
CA ASN A 35 -3.87 19.07 13.92
C ASN A 35 -4.72 18.65 12.70
N LYS A 36 -5.16 17.38 12.64
CA LYS A 36 -5.89 16.84 11.49
C LYS A 36 -7.38 16.77 11.78
N ASN A 37 -8.18 17.29 10.84
CA ASN A 37 -9.63 17.23 10.91
C ASN A 37 -10.15 15.78 10.94
N ARG A 38 -11.31 15.56 11.59
CA ARG A 38 -11.94 14.22 11.68
C ARG A 38 -12.20 13.60 10.30
N LYS A 39 -12.56 14.43 9.31
CA LYS A 39 -12.74 14.01 7.90
C LYS A 39 -11.45 13.47 7.29
N GLN A 40 -10.33 14.17 7.51
CA GLN A 40 -9.02 13.74 7.02
C GLN A 40 -8.58 12.44 7.69
N LYS A 41 -8.73 12.32 9.02
CA LYS A 41 -8.42 11.08 9.75
C LYS A 41 -9.24 9.89 9.24
N ARG A 42 -10.52 10.09 8.92
CA ARG A 42 -11.37 9.05 8.33
C ARG A 42 -10.87 8.62 6.94
N LYS A 43 -10.50 9.57 6.09
CA LYS A 43 -9.93 9.27 4.76
C LYS A 43 -8.60 8.53 4.87
N LEU A 44 -7.75 8.86 5.84
CA LEU A 44 -6.47 8.18 6.03
C LEU A 44 -6.59 6.76 6.59
N ARG A 45 -7.73 6.40 7.19
CA ARG A 45 -7.99 5.05 7.73
C ARG A 45 -8.36 4.05 6.62
N SER A 46 -8.95 4.50 5.51
CA SER A 46 -9.33 3.61 4.42
C SER A 46 -8.11 3.08 3.67
N GLN A 47 -8.27 1.90 3.06
CA GLN A 47 -7.31 1.36 2.11
C GLN A 47 -7.59 1.89 0.71
N ASP A 48 -6.54 1.98 -0.10
CA ASP A 48 -6.60 2.50 -1.46
C ASP A 48 -5.85 1.56 -2.42
N ILE A 49 -6.14 1.71 -3.70
CA ILE A 49 -5.47 0.96 -4.75
C ILE A 49 -4.18 1.68 -5.14
N VAL A 50 -3.16 0.92 -5.50
CA VAL A 50 -1.92 1.47 -6.06
C VAL A 50 -2.20 2.05 -7.45
N ASP A 51 -1.57 3.19 -7.76
CA ASP A 51 -1.71 3.81 -9.07
C ASP A 51 -1.18 2.88 -10.18
N LYS A 52 -1.73 3.02 -11.40
CA LYS A 52 -1.31 2.24 -12.56
C LYS A 52 0.18 2.46 -12.88
N SER A 53 0.72 3.66 -12.64
CA SER A 53 2.14 3.96 -12.88
C SER A 53 3.08 3.07 -12.06
N ASP A 54 2.75 2.84 -10.80
CA ASP A 54 3.60 2.12 -9.85
C ASP A 54 3.42 0.61 -9.87
N MET A 55 2.30 0.13 -10.43
CA MET A 55 1.97 -1.30 -10.51
C MET A 55 3.10 -2.11 -11.16
N LYS A 56 3.65 -1.65 -12.30
CA LYS A 56 4.73 -2.36 -13.01
C LYS A 56 5.98 -2.56 -12.15
N ARG A 57 6.28 -1.60 -11.27
CA ARG A 57 7.47 -1.63 -10.43
C ARG A 57 7.34 -2.58 -9.24
N ILE A 58 6.11 -2.78 -8.75
CA ILE A 58 5.86 -3.48 -7.49
C ILE A 58 5.55 -4.97 -7.71
N THR A 59 4.82 -5.32 -8.77
CA THR A 59 4.44 -6.69 -9.11
C THR A 59 5.58 -7.73 -9.09
N PRO A 60 6.79 -7.48 -9.64
CA PRO A 60 7.85 -8.50 -9.64
C PRO A 60 8.37 -8.86 -8.25
N PHE A 61 8.08 -8.05 -7.22
CA PHE A 61 8.63 -8.23 -5.88
C PHE A 61 7.63 -8.77 -4.86
N ILE A 62 6.36 -8.96 -5.27
CA ILE A 62 5.24 -9.49 -4.46
C ILE A 62 4.75 -10.81 -5.05
#